data_AF-A0A356BU33-F1
#
_entry.id   AF-A0A356BU33-F1
#
_cell.length_a   1.000
_cell.length_b   1.000
_cell.length_c   1.000
_cell.angle_alpha   90.00
_cell.angle_beta   90.00
_cell.angle_gamma   90.00
#
_symmetry.space_group_name_H-M   'P 1'
#
loop_
_entity.id
_entity.type
_entity.pdbx_description
1 polymer ?
#
loop_
_entity_poly.entity_id
_entity_poly.type
_entity_poly.pdbx_seq_one_letter_code
_entity_poly.pdbx_strand_id
1 'polypeptide(L)'
;SSLAVPEMGMPHALSTQEIKEVIENWRQAARRAHLAGFDVLQIHGAHGYLIHEFLSPLSNERTDEYGGSLENRIRFLLEIVEAVQEEWPEDKPLSVRLSAVDYVDGGLTIEDTVEICKVLKEHGVDLMDISSGGLLSSRIELGPGYQVPFAEAVKKEVGMPTIAVGLITQPELAQEIIFNGRADFVALGRELLRNPYWVLEAKADKDIWPWQYHRAMPRG
;
A
#
# COMPACT_ATOMS: atom_id res chain seq x y z
N SER A 1 22.98 4.05 -1.65
CA SER A 1 21.97 3.97 -0.57
C SER A 1 22.05 5.19 0.31
N SER A 2 21.06 6.06 0.25
CA SER A 2 20.89 7.19 1.17
C SER A 2 20.38 6.68 2.53
N LEU A 3 21.01 7.12 3.62
CA LEU A 3 20.58 6.76 4.98
C LEU A 3 19.38 7.61 5.37
N ALA A 4 18.22 6.98 5.58
CA ALA A 4 17.04 7.65 6.13
C ALA A 4 17.24 8.12 7.59
N VAL A 5 18.15 7.46 8.33
CA VAL A 5 18.45 7.74 9.74
C VAL A 5 19.97 7.73 9.96
N PRO A 6 20.60 8.84 10.40
CA PRO A 6 22.06 8.95 10.56
C PRO A 6 22.70 7.94 11.53
N GLU A 7 21.91 7.38 12.45
CA GLU A 7 22.36 6.43 13.49
C GLU A 7 22.24 4.97 13.06
N MET A 8 21.63 4.68 11.90
CA MET A 8 21.56 3.30 11.38
C MET A 8 22.80 2.95 10.56
N GLY A 9 23.21 1.68 10.64
CA GLY A 9 24.32 1.16 9.86
C GLY A 9 24.06 1.25 8.35
N MET A 10 25.12 1.39 7.57
CA MET A 10 25.03 1.37 6.10
C MET A 10 24.47 0.01 5.65
N PRO A 11 23.38 -0.03 4.86
CA PRO A 11 22.81 -1.29 4.42
C PRO A 11 23.75 -2.00 3.46
N HIS A 12 23.74 -3.33 3.53
CA HIS A 12 24.39 -4.19 2.54
C HIS A 12 23.57 -4.18 1.25
N ALA A 13 24.22 -3.87 0.12
CA ALA A 13 23.57 -3.89 -1.17
C ALA A 13 23.39 -5.35 -1.64
N LEU A 14 22.14 -5.79 -1.79
CA LEU A 14 21.83 -7.15 -2.23
C LEU A 14 22.47 -7.45 -3.59
N SER A 15 23.13 -8.60 -3.70
CA SER A 15 23.47 -9.21 -4.97
C SER A 15 22.21 -9.73 -5.68
N THR A 16 22.30 -9.96 -7.00
CA THR A 16 21.20 -10.58 -7.76
C THR A 16 20.78 -11.95 -7.19
N GLN A 17 21.71 -12.69 -6.58
CA GLN A 17 21.39 -13.95 -5.93
C GLN A 17 20.58 -13.76 -4.64
N GLU A 18 20.96 -12.78 -3.80
CA GLU A 18 20.21 -12.45 -2.59
C GLU A 18 18.83 -11.87 -2.91
N ILE A 19 18.68 -11.13 -4.02
CA ILE A 19 17.37 -10.67 -4.52
C ILE A 19 16.46 -11.88 -4.79
N LYS A 20 16.96 -12.91 -5.48
CA LYS A 20 16.21 -14.15 -5.72
C LYS A 20 15.83 -14.89 -4.45
N GLU A 21 16.71 -14.89 -3.44
CA GLU A 21 16.39 -15.46 -2.13
C GLU A 21 15.27 -14.70 -1.42
N VAL A 22 15.23 -13.37 -1.52
CA VAL A 22 14.14 -12.55 -0.99
C VAL A 22 12.82 -12.83 -1.71
N ILE A 23 12.84 -12.98 -3.04
CA ILE A 23 11.66 -13.35 -3.83
C ILE A 23 11.12 -14.72 -3.40
N GLU A 24 12.00 -15.70 -3.21
CA GLU A 24 11.60 -17.02 -2.69
C GLU A 24 11.01 -16.92 -1.27
N ASN A 25 11.54 -16.03 -0.42
CA ASN A 25 10.95 -15.80 0.90
C ASN A 25 9.51 -15.23 0.82
N TRP A 26 9.23 -14.35 -0.16
CA TRP A 26 7.88 -13.86 -0.43
C TRP A 26 6.94 -14.96 -0.91
N ARG A 27 7.39 -15.81 -1.85
CA ARG A 27 6.65 -17.01 -2.29
C ARG A 27 6.27 -17.89 -1.09
N GLN A 28 7.24 -18.25 -0.26
CA GLN A 28 6.99 -19.08 0.91
C GLN A 28 6.09 -18.39 1.94
N ALA A 29 6.15 -17.07 2.07
CA ALA A 29 5.24 -16.31 2.93
C ALA A 29 3.80 -16.35 2.39
N ALA A 30 3.60 -16.17 1.09
CA ALA A 30 2.29 -16.27 0.44
C ALA A 30 1.67 -17.65 0.64
N ARG A 31 2.45 -18.73 0.45
CA ARG A 31 2.01 -20.11 0.75
C ARG A 31 1.52 -20.25 2.19
N ARG A 32 2.28 -19.74 3.16
CA ARG A 32 1.91 -19.80 4.58
C ARG A 32 0.65 -18.98 4.86
N ALA A 33 0.52 -17.80 4.26
CA ALA A 33 -0.67 -16.97 4.40
C ALA A 33 -1.92 -17.68 3.85
N HIS A 34 -1.79 -18.33 2.69
CA HIS A 34 -2.88 -19.13 2.12
C HIS A 34 -3.28 -20.27 3.07
N LEU A 35 -2.31 -21.07 3.54
CA LEU A 35 -2.55 -22.17 4.48
C LEU A 35 -3.14 -21.72 5.83
N ALA A 36 -2.81 -20.50 6.28
CA ALA A 36 -3.37 -19.91 7.49
C ALA A 36 -4.80 -19.39 7.31
N GLY A 37 -5.33 -19.37 6.07
CA GLY A 37 -6.71 -18.98 5.78
C GLY A 37 -6.93 -17.48 5.63
N PHE A 38 -5.88 -16.69 5.34
CA PHE A 38 -6.06 -15.28 5.00
C PHE A 38 -6.87 -15.13 3.70
N ASP A 39 -7.75 -14.13 3.63
CA ASP A 39 -8.61 -13.89 2.47
C ASP A 39 -8.03 -12.88 1.48
N VAL A 40 -7.11 -12.02 1.94
CA VAL A 40 -6.42 -11.01 1.14
C VAL A 40 -4.95 -11.01 1.51
N LEU A 41 -4.07 -10.90 0.50
CA LEU A 41 -2.63 -10.70 0.68
C LEU A 41 -2.27 -9.31 0.20
N GLN A 42 -1.58 -8.52 1.02
CA GLN A 42 -1.04 -7.23 0.63
C GLN A 42 0.50 -7.25 0.64
N ILE A 43 1.12 -6.98 -0.51
CA ILE A 43 2.56 -6.76 -0.64
C ILE A 43 2.87 -5.32 -0.23
N HIS A 44 3.85 -5.15 0.65
CA HIS A 44 4.23 -3.84 1.17
C HIS A 44 5.37 -3.21 0.35
N GLY A 45 5.01 -2.39 -0.64
CA GLY A 45 5.93 -1.61 -1.49
C GLY A 45 6.06 -0.14 -1.14
N ALA A 46 5.90 0.23 0.14
CA ALA A 46 5.77 1.61 0.57
C ALA A 46 6.67 1.94 1.77
N HIS A 47 6.57 3.19 2.23
CA HIS A 47 7.09 3.67 3.53
C HIS A 47 8.59 3.52 3.76
N GLY A 48 9.36 3.39 2.68
CA GLY A 48 10.82 3.33 2.73
C GLY A 48 11.37 1.95 3.08
N TYR A 49 10.52 0.92 3.07
CA TYR A 49 10.98 -0.46 3.20
C TYR A 49 11.54 -0.99 1.87
N LEU A 50 12.12 -2.19 1.91
CA LEU A 50 12.92 -2.79 0.84
C LEU A 50 12.36 -2.60 -0.57
N ILE A 51 11.09 -2.93 -0.83
CA ILE A 51 10.51 -2.76 -2.17
C ILE A 51 10.48 -1.27 -2.56
N HIS A 52 10.09 -0.38 -1.64
CA HIS A 52 10.10 1.06 -1.89
C HIS A 52 11.51 1.58 -2.17
N GLU A 53 12.52 1.02 -1.49
CA GLU A 53 13.92 1.35 -1.73
C GLU A 53 14.35 1.03 -3.18
N PHE A 54 13.83 -0.05 -3.78
CA PHE A 54 14.07 -0.37 -5.19
C PHE A 54 13.32 0.57 -6.14
N LEU A 55 12.08 0.92 -5.81
CA LEU A 55 11.23 1.76 -6.67
C LEU A 55 11.77 3.19 -6.79
N SER A 56 12.27 3.77 -5.69
CA SER A 56 12.71 5.16 -5.69
C SER A 56 14.16 5.32 -6.19
N PRO A 57 14.42 6.25 -7.11
CA PRO A 57 15.79 6.59 -7.54
C PRO A 57 16.63 7.23 -6.42
N LEU A 58 16.03 7.70 -5.32
CA LEU A 58 16.77 8.30 -4.19
C LEU A 58 17.54 7.28 -3.37
N SER A 59 17.10 6.02 -3.39
CA SER A 59 17.71 4.90 -2.68
C SER A 59 18.36 3.88 -3.63
N ASN A 60 17.79 3.69 -4.82
CA ASN A 60 18.26 2.74 -5.82
C ASN A 60 19.25 3.38 -6.81
N GLU A 61 20.53 3.30 -6.45
CA GLU A 61 21.65 3.73 -7.29
C GLU A 61 22.29 2.57 -8.07
N ARG A 62 21.57 1.44 -8.21
CA ARG A 62 22.11 0.27 -8.92
C ARG A 62 22.30 0.57 -10.40
N THR A 63 23.29 -0.09 -11.00
CA THR A 63 23.63 0.01 -12.43
C THR A 63 23.35 -1.29 -13.20
N ASP A 64 22.74 -2.27 -12.54
CA ASP A 64 22.34 -3.56 -13.12
C ASP A 64 20.86 -3.55 -13.53
N GLU A 65 20.30 -4.72 -13.84
CA GLU A 65 18.93 -4.88 -14.31
C GLU A 65 17.84 -4.48 -13.30
N TYR A 66 18.20 -4.16 -12.05
CA TYR A 66 17.28 -3.70 -11.01
C TYR A 66 17.37 -2.19 -10.71
N GLY A 67 18.19 -1.43 -11.44
CA GLY A 67 18.35 0.02 -11.24
C GLY A 67 18.34 0.86 -12.51
N GLY A 68 18.40 2.18 -12.32
CA GLY A 68 18.38 3.14 -13.42
C GLY A 68 16.95 3.46 -13.89
N SER A 69 16.50 2.83 -14.98
CA SER A 69 15.19 3.11 -15.57
C SER A 69 14.02 2.71 -14.65
N LEU A 70 12.85 3.31 -14.84
CA LEU A 70 11.65 2.91 -14.10
C LEU A 70 11.35 1.41 -14.28
N GLU A 71 11.44 0.89 -15.51
CA GLU A 71 11.28 -0.54 -15.81
C GLU A 71 12.17 -1.44 -14.93
N ASN A 72 13.46 -1.10 -14.82
CA ASN A 72 14.39 -1.87 -14.01
C ASN A 72 14.08 -1.74 -12.50
N ARG A 73 13.70 -0.55 -12.04
CA ARG A 73 13.37 -0.32 -10.62
C ARG A 73 12.11 -1.07 -10.18
N ILE A 74 11.12 -1.24 -11.06
CA ILE A 74 9.89 -1.99 -10.77
C ILE A 74 10.14 -3.51 -10.82
N ARG A 75 11.15 -3.98 -11.56
CA ARG A 75 11.43 -5.41 -11.79
C ARG A 75 11.37 -6.26 -10.52
N PHE A 76 11.99 -5.81 -9.43
CA PHE A 76 11.96 -6.53 -8.16
C PHE A 76 10.55 -6.74 -7.60
N LEU A 77 9.68 -5.72 -7.69
CA LEU A 77 8.29 -5.84 -7.27
C LEU A 77 7.51 -6.79 -8.20
N LEU A 78 7.74 -6.75 -9.51
CA LEU A 78 7.06 -7.65 -10.45
C LEU A 78 7.43 -9.11 -10.21
N GLU A 79 8.71 -9.40 -10.00
CA GLU A 79 9.18 -10.75 -9.68
C GLU A 79 8.59 -11.25 -8.34
N ILE A 80 8.38 -10.36 -7.36
CA ILE A 80 7.65 -10.70 -6.13
C ILE A 80 6.18 -11.00 -6.41
N VAL A 81 5.50 -10.18 -7.21
CA VAL A 81 4.08 -10.39 -7.57
C VAL A 81 3.90 -11.75 -8.24
N GLU A 82 4.73 -12.06 -9.24
CA GLU A 82 4.72 -13.33 -9.96
C GLU A 82 4.95 -14.51 -9.00
N ALA A 83 5.98 -14.44 -8.15
CA ALA A 83 6.29 -15.50 -7.19
C ALA A 83 5.20 -15.67 -6.11
N VAL A 84 4.52 -14.60 -5.71
CA VAL A 84 3.39 -14.66 -4.78
C VAL A 84 2.18 -15.33 -5.43
N GLN A 85 1.88 -15.01 -6.70
CA GLN A 85 0.77 -15.60 -7.44
C GLN A 85 0.93 -17.10 -7.67
N GLU A 86 2.15 -17.64 -7.68
CA GLU A 86 2.36 -19.10 -7.74
C GLU A 86 1.81 -19.86 -6.51
N GLU A 87 1.64 -19.19 -5.37
CA GLU A 87 1.17 -19.81 -4.12
C GLU A 87 -0.13 -19.18 -3.58
N TRP A 88 -0.58 -18.07 -4.16
CA TRP A 88 -1.79 -17.37 -3.79
C TRP A 88 -2.94 -17.71 -4.74
N PRO A 89 -4.11 -18.14 -4.25
CA PRO A 89 -5.22 -18.54 -5.13
C PRO A 89 -5.72 -17.40 -6.02
N GLU A 90 -6.00 -17.70 -7.29
CA GLU A 90 -6.53 -16.74 -8.28
C GLU A 90 -7.88 -16.12 -7.88
N ASP A 91 -8.67 -16.79 -7.03
CA ASP A 91 -9.95 -16.30 -6.54
C ASP A 91 -9.85 -15.38 -5.31
N LYS A 92 -8.63 -15.17 -4.79
CA LYS A 92 -8.38 -14.32 -3.62
C LYS A 92 -7.66 -13.02 -4.01
N PRO A 93 -8.12 -11.84 -3.56
CA PRO A 93 -7.49 -10.58 -3.94
C PRO A 93 -6.02 -10.47 -3.55
N LEU A 94 -5.20 -10.04 -4.50
CA LEU A 94 -3.83 -9.59 -4.29
C LEU A 94 -3.77 -8.06 -4.33
N SER A 95 -3.26 -7.46 -3.25
CA SER A 95 -3.10 -6.02 -3.13
C SER A 95 -1.62 -5.63 -3.07
N VAL A 96 -1.30 -4.43 -3.56
CA VAL A 96 0.01 -3.81 -3.36
C VAL A 96 -0.18 -2.45 -2.71
N ARG A 97 0.59 -2.20 -1.64
CA ARG A 97 0.66 -0.89 -0.99
C ARG A 97 1.86 -0.09 -1.50
N LEU A 98 1.64 1.13 -1.98
CA LEU A 98 2.69 2.01 -2.49
C LEU A 98 2.73 3.36 -1.76
N SER A 99 3.92 3.94 -1.69
CA SER A 99 4.09 5.36 -1.40
C SER A 99 4.00 6.12 -2.71
N ALA A 100 2.95 6.92 -2.89
CA ALA A 100 2.68 7.58 -4.17
C ALA A 100 3.69 8.68 -4.52
N VAL A 101 4.31 9.28 -3.50
CA VAL A 101 5.31 10.34 -3.64
C VAL A 101 6.32 10.26 -2.50
N ASP A 102 7.57 10.64 -2.78
CA ASP A 102 8.64 10.73 -1.76
C ASP A 102 8.69 12.08 -1.02
N TYR A 103 8.13 13.13 -1.63
CA TYR A 103 8.24 14.53 -1.18
C TYR A 103 9.67 15.10 -1.15
N VAL A 104 10.58 14.50 -1.92
CA VAL A 104 11.97 14.97 -2.08
C VAL A 104 12.27 15.08 -3.57
N ASP A 105 12.95 16.15 -3.97
CA ASP A 105 13.32 16.39 -5.36
C ASP A 105 14.11 15.20 -5.93
N GLY A 106 13.66 14.72 -7.09
CA GLY A 106 14.26 13.57 -7.76
C GLY A 106 13.78 12.21 -7.24
N GLY A 107 12.86 12.15 -6.26
CA GLY A 107 12.18 10.91 -5.84
C GLY A 107 10.97 10.55 -6.68
N LEU A 108 10.20 9.56 -6.20
CA LEU A 108 8.96 9.14 -6.86
C LEU A 108 7.94 10.28 -6.91
N THR A 109 7.30 10.42 -8.07
CA THR A 109 6.15 11.28 -8.27
C THR A 109 4.85 10.48 -8.40
N ILE A 110 3.71 11.19 -8.41
CA ILE A 110 2.41 10.55 -8.63
C ILE A 110 2.32 9.96 -10.04
N GLU A 111 2.95 10.60 -11.04
CA GLU A 111 3.01 10.09 -12.41
C GLU A 111 3.79 8.77 -12.48
N ASP A 112 4.93 8.67 -11.79
CA ASP A 112 5.66 7.40 -11.68
C ASP A 112 4.77 6.32 -11.04
N THR A 113 4.06 6.66 -9.97
CA THR A 113 3.16 5.73 -9.27
C THR A 113 2.02 5.26 -10.18
N VAL A 114 1.43 6.15 -10.98
CA VAL A 114 0.40 5.77 -11.96
C VAL A 114 0.95 4.79 -12.99
N GLU A 115 2.16 5.01 -13.52
CA GLU A 115 2.80 4.08 -14.46
C GLU A 115 3.10 2.73 -13.79
N ILE A 116 3.60 2.73 -12.54
CA ILE A 116 3.79 1.51 -11.75
C ILE A 116 2.47 0.75 -11.60
N CYS A 117 1.38 1.44 -11.24
CA CYS A 117 0.07 0.82 -11.06
C CYS A 117 -0.50 0.24 -12.36
N LYS A 118 -0.25 0.87 -13.52
CA LYS A 118 -0.64 0.31 -14.84
C LYS A 118 0.05 -1.03 -15.08
N VAL A 119 1.36 -1.10 -14.84
CA VAL A 119 2.11 -2.36 -14.99
C VAL A 119 1.61 -3.41 -13.99
N LEU A 120 1.41 -3.05 -12.72
CA LEU A 120 0.89 -3.98 -11.71
C LEU A 120 -0.50 -4.54 -12.07
N LYS A 121 -1.37 -3.71 -12.69
CA LYS A 121 -2.66 -4.16 -13.23
C LYS A 121 -2.49 -5.26 -14.26
N GLU A 122 -1.57 -5.08 -15.19
CA GLU A 122 -1.28 -6.06 -16.26
C GLU A 122 -0.70 -7.36 -15.70
N HIS A 123 -0.02 -7.30 -14.56
CA HIS A 123 0.49 -8.44 -13.80
C HIS A 123 -0.52 -9.02 -12.80
N GLY A 124 -1.80 -8.65 -12.87
CA GLY A 124 -2.87 -9.30 -12.09
C GLY A 124 -2.94 -8.90 -10.61
N VAL A 125 -2.48 -7.70 -10.26
CA VAL A 125 -2.81 -7.09 -8.96
C VAL A 125 -4.25 -6.58 -9.02
N ASP A 126 -5.04 -6.80 -7.96
CA ASP A 126 -6.47 -6.49 -7.92
C ASP A 126 -6.80 -5.14 -7.26
N LEU A 127 -5.96 -4.71 -6.31
CA LEU A 127 -6.27 -3.60 -5.41
C LEU A 127 -5.03 -2.81 -5.00
N MET A 128 -5.07 -1.48 -5.20
CA MET A 128 -3.96 -0.60 -4.80
C MET A 128 -4.25 0.11 -3.47
N ASP A 129 -3.38 -0.07 -2.48
CA ASP A 129 -3.40 0.71 -1.22
C ASP A 129 -2.42 1.89 -1.33
N ILE A 130 -2.97 3.10 -1.40
CA ILE A 130 -2.19 4.28 -1.76
C ILE A 130 -1.88 5.12 -0.53
N SER A 131 -0.59 5.17 -0.20
CA SER A 131 -0.02 6.00 0.85
C SER A 131 1.04 6.97 0.29
N SER A 132 1.95 7.49 1.13
CA SER A 132 3.04 8.37 0.68
C SER A 132 4.19 8.43 1.69
N GLY A 133 5.37 8.87 1.21
CA GLY A 133 6.55 9.16 2.02
C GLY A 133 7.21 7.95 2.67
N GLY A 134 8.08 8.23 3.63
CA GLY A 134 8.78 7.24 4.47
C GLY A 134 10.18 6.86 4.01
N LEU A 135 10.55 7.13 2.75
CA LEU A 135 11.88 6.81 2.25
C LEU A 135 12.98 7.66 2.91
N LEU A 136 12.84 8.98 2.81
CA LEU A 136 13.73 9.95 3.43
C LEU A 136 12.91 10.92 4.28
N SER A 137 13.58 11.57 5.23
CA SER A 137 12.99 12.64 6.01
C SER A 137 12.59 13.79 5.09
N SER A 138 11.30 14.11 5.05
CA SER A 138 10.73 15.16 4.20
C SER A 138 9.65 15.94 4.94
N ARG A 139 9.39 17.16 4.49
CA ARG A 139 8.30 17.99 5.04
C ARG A 139 7.00 17.60 4.34
N ILE A 140 6.05 17.08 5.12
CA ILE A 140 4.74 16.68 4.63
C ILE A 140 3.69 17.58 5.27
N GLU A 141 2.83 18.19 4.44
CA GLU A 141 1.66 18.91 4.94
C GLU A 141 0.58 17.90 5.34
N LEU A 142 0.34 17.81 6.65
CA LEU A 142 -0.62 16.86 7.22
C LEU A 142 -1.98 17.52 7.41
N GLY A 143 -3.02 16.83 6.96
CA GLY A 143 -4.41 17.18 7.18
C GLY A 143 -5.33 15.96 6.96
N PRO A 144 -6.61 16.05 7.35
CA PRO A 144 -7.57 14.98 7.07
C PRO A 144 -7.61 14.64 5.58
N GLY A 145 -7.41 13.37 5.24
CA GLY A 145 -7.46 12.89 3.86
C GLY A 145 -6.29 13.35 2.97
N TYR A 146 -5.15 13.76 3.54
CA TYR A 146 -4.03 14.31 2.74
C TYR A 146 -3.47 13.36 1.65
N GLN A 147 -3.73 12.04 1.73
CA GLN A 147 -3.32 11.06 0.70
C GLN A 147 -4.47 10.68 -0.25
N VAL A 148 -5.71 11.12 0.01
CA VAL A 148 -6.88 10.82 -0.84
C VAL A 148 -6.67 11.26 -2.30
N PRO A 149 -6.09 12.44 -2.60
CA PRO A 149 -5.85 12.83 -3.99
C PRO A 149 -4.98 11.82 -4.78
N PHE A 150 -4.06 11.12 -4.12
CA PHE A 150 -3.22 10.11 -4.78
C PHE A 150 -4.02 8.84 -5.10
N ALA A 151 -4.84 8.37 -4.16
CA ALA A 151 -5.75 7.23 -4.39
C ALA A 151 -6.74 7.53 -5.52
N GLU A 152 -7.22 8.77 -5.60
CA GLU A 152 -8.12 9.24 -6.64
C GLU A 152 -7.44 9.31 -8.02
N ALA A 153 -6.21 9.82 -8.09
CA ALA A 153 -5.44 9.87 -9.34
C ALA A 153 -5.20 8.46 -9.90
N VAL A 154 -4.71 7.54 -9.07
CA VAL A 154 -4.52 6.12 -9.45
C VAL A 154 -5.83 5.51 -9.93
N LYS A 155 -6.93 5.69 -9.18
CA LYS A 155 -8.24 5.16 -9.58
C LYS A 155 -8.68 5.69 -10.95
N LYS A 156 -8.57 7.00 -11.18
CA LYS A 156 -9.01 7.64 -12.43
C LYS A 156 -8.16 7.26 -13.63
N GLU A 157 -6.84 7.20 -13.47
CA GLU A 157 -5.91 7.01 -14.58
C GLU A 157 -5.64 5.54 -14.91
N VAL A 158 -5.71 4.66 -13.91
CA VAL A 158 -5.43 3.23 -14.06
C VAL A 158 -6.73 2.43 -14.19
N GLY A 159 -7.83 2.92 -13.61
CA GLY A 159 -9.11 2.21 -13.56
C GLY A 159 -9.03 0.93 -12.74
N MET A 160 -8.41 1.03 -11.55
CA MET A 160 -8.34 -0.05 -10.56
C MET A 160 -9.01 0.37 -9.25
N PRO A 161 -9.52 -0.61 -8.48
CA PRO A 161 -9.92 -0.37 -7.10
C PRO A 161 -8.77 0.24 -6.28
N THR A 162 -9.07 1.25 -5.47
CA THR A 162 -8.09 1.87 -4.56
C THR A 162 -8.55 1.93 -3.12
N ILE A 163 -7.60 1.79 -2.19
CA ILE A 163 -7.78 2.09 -0.77
C ILE A 163 -7.18 3.45 -0.48
N ALA A 164 -7.99 4.37 0.06
CA ALA A 164 -7.52 5.64 0.58
C ALA A 164 -7.24 5.57 2.08
N VAL A 165 -6.19 6.26 2.52
CA VAL A 165 -5.79 6.36 3.93
C VAL A 165 -5.29 7.77 4.24
N GLY A 166 -4.98 8.06 5.50
CA GLY A 166 -4.32 9.31 5.90
C GLY A 166 -5.24 10.24 6.68
N LEU A 167 -5.15 10.17 8.01
CA LEU A 167 -5.88 11.05 8.94
C LEU A 167 -7.41 11.09 8.73
N ILE A 168 -8.00 10.01 8.23
CA ILE A 168 -9.45 9.85 8.13
C ILE A 168 -9.97 9.37 9.48
N THR A 169 -10.89 10.12 10.09
CA THR A 169 -11.44 9.84 11.43
C THR A 169 -12.94 10.07 11.54
N GLN A 170 -13.53 10.90 10.66
CA GLN A 170 -14.95 11.23 10.69
C GLN A 170 -15.71 10.37 9.66
N PRO A 171 -16.86 9.77 10.03
CA PRO A 171 -17.69 9.02 9.10
C PRO A 171 -18.07 9.82 7.84
N GLU A 172 -18.30 11.12 7.98
CA GLU A 172 -18.65 12.02 6.87
C GLU A 172 -17.54 12.11 5.83
N LEU A 173 -16.27 12.12 6.26
CA LEU A 173 -15.14 12.12 5.33
C LEU A 173 -14.99 10.76 4.64
N ALA A 174 -15.14 9.66 5.38
CA ALA A 174 -15.10 8.33 4.78
C ALA A 174 -16.23 8.17 3.73
N GLN A 175 -17.43 8.67 4.05
CA GLN A 175 -18.57 8.68 3.14
C GLN A 175 -18.30 9.56 1.92
N GLU A 176 -17.77 10.78 2.10
CA GLU A 176 -17.41 11.67 1.00
C GLU A 176 -16.46 10.99 0.00
N ILE A 177 -15.41 10.36 0.50
CA ILE A 177 -14.39 9.68 -0.33
C ILE A 177 -15.04 8.60 -1.21
N ILE A 178 -15.91 7.77 -0.64
CA ILE A 178 -16.56 6.67 -1.36
C ILE A 178 -17.62 7.20 -2.34
N PHE A 179 -18.53 8.06 -1.88
CA PHE A 179 -19.67 8.51 -2.68
C PHE A 179 -19.27 9.44 -3.83
N ASN A 180 -18.15 10.16 -3.70
CA ASN A 180 -17.58 10.94 -4.79
C ASN A 180 -16.64 10.12 -5.69
N GLY A 181 -16.53 8.80 -5.46
CA GLY A 181 -15.74 7.89 -6.29
C GLY A 181 -14.24 8.13 -6.21
N ARG A 182 -13.75 8.72 -5.11
CA ARG A 182 -12.33 9.07 -4.93
C ARG A 182 -11.49 7.86 -4.52
N ALA A 183 -12.12 6.85 -3.92
CA ALA A 183 -11.55 5.53 -3.67
C ALA A 183 -12.67 4.47 -3.61
N ASP A 184 -12.31 3.19 -3.49
CA ASP A 184 -13.25 2.07 -3.32
C ASP A 184 -13.32 1.60 -1.86
N PHE A 185 -12.23 1.82 -1.12
CA PHE A 185 -12.12 1.52 0.29
C PHE A 185 -11.48 2.68 1.06
N VAL A 186 -11.78 2.75 2.35
CA VAL A 186 -11.17 3.68 3.30
C VAL A 186 -10.50 2.88 4.41
N ALA A 187 -9.19 3.04 4.56
CA ALA A 187 -8.44 2.46 5.66
C ALA A 187 -8.36 3.42 6.86
N LEU A 188 -8.63 2.88 8.04
CA LEU A 188 -8.54 3.59 9.32
C LEU A 188 -7.41 2.97 10.14
N GLY A 189 -6.43 3.80 10.51
CA GLY A 189 -5.31 3.37 11.37
C GLY A 189 -5.52 3.79 12.82
N ARG A 190 -4.95 4.94 13.19
CA ARG A 190 -5.00 5.52 14.55
C ARG A 190 -6.41 5.64 15.12
N GLU A 191 -7.43 5.83 14.29
CA GLU A 191 -8.82 5.90 14.75
C GLU A 191 -9.28 4.58 15.36
N LEU A 192 -9.02 3.44 14.71
CA LEU A 192 -9.42 2.12 15.22
C LEU A 192 -8.63 1.71 16.47
N LEU A 193 -7.42 2.26 16.68
CA LEU A 193 -6.67 2.03 17.92
C LEU A 193 -7.35 2.65 19.14
N ARG A 194 -7.95 3.83 18.99
CA ARG A 194 -8.64 4.55 20.09
C ARG A 194 -10.15 4.29 20.14
N ASN A 195 -10.74 3.92 19.01
CA ASN A 195 -12.16 3.63 18.86
C ASN A 195 -12.36 2.36 18.01
N PRO A 196 -12.30 1.17 18.63
CA PRO A 196 -12.46 -0.09 17.90
C PRO A 196 -13.90 -0.32 17.39
N TYR A 197 -14.88 0.42 17.90
CA TYR A 197 -16.29 0.31 17.49
C TYR A 197 -16.72 1.38 16.50
N TRP A 198 -15.76 2.14 15.95
CA TRP A 198 -16.01 3.21 14.98
C TRP A 198 -16.99 2.81 13.87
N VAL A 199 -16.87 1.60 13.32
CA VAL A 199 -17.77 1.10 12.26
C VAL A 199 -19.21 0.93 12.76
N LEU A 200 -19.39 0.44 13.98
CA LEU A 200 -20.71 0.27 14.62
C LEU A 200 -21.34 1.63 14.97
N GLU A 201 -20.51 2.60 15.35
CA GLU A 201 -20.92 3.96 15.73
C GLU A 201 -21.21 4.84 14.51
N ALA A 202 -20.50 4.63 13.40
CA ALA A 202 -20.67 5.38 12.16
C ALA A 202 -22.08 5.22 11.56
N LYS A 203 -22.75 4.09 11.83
CA LYS A 203 -24.15 3.87 11.44
C LYS A 203 -24.83 2.92 12.42
N ALA A 204 -25.89 3.39 13.08
CA ALA A 204 -26.74 2.56 13.92
C ALA A 204 -27.60 1.60 13.06
N ASP A 205 -27.01 0.47 12.69
CA ASP A 205 -27.63 -0.55 11.84
C ASP A 205 -27.64 -1.91 12.56
N LYS A 206 -28.82 -2.43 12.87
CA LYS A 206 -28.95 -3.63 13.71
C LYS A 206 -28.32 -4.87 13.07
N ASP A 207 -28.21 -4.89 11.75
CA ASP A 207 -27.71 -6.05 11.00
C ASP A 207 -26.18 -6.20 11.11
N ILE A 208 -25.45 -5.10 11.39
CA ILE A 208 -23.99 -5.14 11.59
C ILE A 208 -23.59 -5.22 13.07
N TRP A 209 -24.51 -4.92 13.99
CA TRP A 209 -24.25 -5.00 15.42
C TRP A 209 -24.29 -6.46 15.91
N PRO A 210 -23.24 -6.94 16.63
CA PRO A 210 -23.28 -8.25 17.27
C PRO A 210 -24.51 -8.38 18.18
N TRP A 211 -25.18 -9.53 18.14
CA TRP A 211 -26.46 -9.72 18.82
C TRP A 211 -26.39 -9.38 20.33
N GLN A 212 -25.25 -9.67 20.96
CA GLN A 212 -24.97 -9.40 22.36
C GLN A 212 -25.04 -7.89 22.69
N TYR A 213 -24.81 -7.02 21.70
CA TYR A 213 -24.72 -5.57 21.86
C TYR A 213 -25.97 -4.83 21.38
N HIS A 214 -27.02 -5.51 20.95
CA HIS A 214 -28.26 -4.87 20.49
C HIS A 214 -28.89 -3.92 21.53
N ARG A 215 -28.67 -4.15 22.84
CA ARG A 215 -29.14 -3.24 23.90
C ARG A 215 -28.32 -1.97 24.05
N ALA A 216 -27.10 -1.94 23.50
CA ALA A 216 -26.19 -0.81 23.52
C ALA A 216 -26.31 0.08 22.27
N MET A 217 -27.09 -0.33 21.26
CA MET A 217 -27.33 0.51 20.08
C MET A 217 -27.92 1.87 20.50
N PRO A 218 -27.43 2.98 19.93
CA PRO A 218 -28.07 4.27 20.06
C PRO A 218 -29.53 4.17 19.60
N ARG A 219 -30.44 4.77 20.36
CA ARG A 219 -31.82 4.98 19.89
C ARG A 219 -31.77 6.16 18.91
N GLY A 220 -32.17 5.92 17.66
CA GLY A 220 -32.30 6.97 16.65
C GLY A 220 -33.32 8.04 17.02
#